data_AF-A0A1V5XCW0-F1
#
_entry.id   AF-A0A1V5XCW0-F1
#
_cell.length_a   1.000
_cell.length_b   1.000
_cell.length_c   1.000
_cell.angle_alpha   90.00
_cell.angle_beta   90.00
_cell.angle_gamma   90.00
#
_symmetry.space_group_name_H-M   'P 1'
#
loop_
_entity.id
_entity.type
_entity.pdbx_description
1 polymer ?
#
loop_
_entity_poly.entity_id
_entity_poly.type
_entity_poly.pdbx_seq_one_letter_code
_entity_poly.pdbx_strand_id
1 'polypeptide(L)'
;MKRIGMPSVLLWTAMITVGCDSAAPDVNPAPRADAGTQKEASVDTGLDVVEAQAPDVEQDVVDDGGPMIRQVYQRDPFGRLDPTNLLHDGDFELSAADSMQYPWLGLTASNYVTGVDCRSGLRCIELSPSEYVAGVFVWPETAAVEVSFHGKLRSSQDCEKEAVGVVMMADAYGGELMIPAKTSEPVDGWCQYAAELSVPSNVGYHLWVLLLAARQQATGAVVFDDVTMVASSFRTGRQALSVPSQDDAWLKQARKKIQGWLPPNPPRKPLPIRNITAKKKLSPNAGI
;
A
#
# COMPACT_ATOMS: atom_id res chain seq x y z
N MET A 1 -17.84 -64.50 -16.84
CA MET A 1 -17.20 -63.16 -16.83
C MET A 1 -17.33 -62.58 -15.43
N LYS A 2 -16.23 -62.58 -14.67
CA LYS A 2 -16.13 -62.11 -13.28
C LYS A 2 -15.99 -60.58 -13.27
N ARG A 3 -16.86 -59.87 -12.54
CA ARG A 3 -16.63 -58.48 -12.12
C ARG A 3 -16.09 -58.52 -10.69
N ILE A 4 -14.84 -58.08 -10.52
CA ILE A 4 -14.19 -57.91 -9.23
C ILE A 4 -14.44 -56.46 -8.81
N GLY A 5 -15.19 -56.26 -7.73
CA GLY A 5 -15.37 -54.96 -7.10
C GLY A 5 -14.16 -54.63 -6.24
N MET A 6 -13.57 -53.46 -6.46
CA MET A 6 -12.57 -52.88 -5.56
C MET A 6 -13.27 -52.18 -4.39
N PRO A 7 -12.83 -52.39 -3.14
CA PRO A 7 -13.36 -51.67 -1.99
C PRO A 7 -12.77 -50.25 -1.89
N SER A 8 -13.64 -49.30 -1.59
CA SER A 8 -13.28 -47.93 -1.19
C SER A 8 -12.43 -47.93 0.07
N VAL A 9 -11.20 -47.43 -0.05
CA VAL A 9 -10.33 -47.16 1.10
C VAL A 9 -10.63 -45.72 1.56
N LEU A 10 -11.39 -45.61 2.65
CA LEU A 10 -11.54 -44.38 3.43
C LEU A 10 -10.24 -44.14 4.21
N LEU A 11 -9.40 -43.23 3.72
CA LEU A 11 -8.18 -42.82 4.41
C LEU A 11 -8.54 -41.76 5.46
N TRP A 12 -8.45 -42.15 6.73
CA TRP A 12 -8.52 -41.25 7.89
C TRP A 12 -7.29 -40.36 7.92
N THR A 13 -7.47 -39.03 7.85
CA THR A 13 -6.39 -38.08 8.14
C THR A 13 -6.58 -37.58 9.56
N ALA A 14 -5.70 -38.03 10.46
CA ALA A 14 -5.60 -37.53 11.83
C ALA A 14 -4.98 -36.12 11.79
N MET A 15 -5.67 -35.12 12.36
CA MET A 15 -5.06 -33.83 12.67
C MET A 15 -4.13 -33.99 13.87
N ILE A 16 -2.84 -33.83 13.64
CA ILE A 16 -1.84 -33.65 14.68
C ILE A 16 -1.74 -32.14 14.93
N THR A 17 -2.27 -31.68 16.07
CA THR A 17 -1.99 -30.33 16.59
C THR A 17 -0.62 -30.35 17.24
N VAL A 18 0.38 -29.79 16.55
CA VAL A 18 1.67 -29.46 17.17
C VAL A 18 1.48 -28.14 17.92
N GLY A 19 1.49 -28.20 19.24
CA GLY A 19 1.61 -27.03 20.09
C GLY A 19 3.05 -26.52 20.07
N CYS A 20 3.24 -25.26 19.72
CA CYS A 20 4.46 -24.51 20.04
C CYS A 20 4.13 -23.54 21.16
N ASP A 21 4.39 -24.01 22.39
CA ASP A 21 4.65 -23.16 23.54
C ASP A 21 6.16 -22.84 23.56
N SER A 22 6.48 -21.58 23.86
CA SER A 22 7.74 -21.07 24.48
C SER A 22 8.37 -19.88 23.75
N ALA A 23 8.06 -18.69 24.28
CA ALA A 23 8.99 -17.64 24.71
C ALA A 23 10.17 -17.21 23.80
N ALA A 24 10.12 -15.95 23.38
CA ALA A 24 11.30 -15.09 23.36
C ALA A 24 10.93 -13.76 24.08
N PRO A 25 11.73 -13.26 25.02
CA PRO A 25 11.57 -11.90 25.53
C PRO A 25 12.05 -10.90 24.47
N ASP A 26 11.17 -9.97 24.09
CA ASP A 26 11.54 -8.76 23.34
C ASP A 26 12.53 -7.95 24.19
N VAL A 27 13.80 -7.98 23.80
CA VAL A 27 14.82 -7.05 24.28
C VAL A 27 15.13 -6.13 23.12
N ASN A 28 14.37 -5.04 23.00
CA ASN A 28 14.74 -3.92 22.17
C ASN A 28 15.18 -2.78 23.10
N PRO A 29 16.49 -2.55 23.32
CA PRO A 29 16.93 -1.36 24.01
C PRO A 29 16.77 -0.19 23.04
N ALA A 30 15.77 0.65 23.26
CA ALA A 30 15.71 1.96 22.64
C ALA A 30 17.03 2.72 22.88
N PRO A 31 17.56 3.47 21.90
CA PRO A 31 18.71 4.32 22.13
C PRO A 31 18.38 5.33 23.23
N ARG A 32 19.15 5.30 24.31
CA ARG A 32 19.16 6.37 25.32
C ARG A 32 19.63 7.64 24.63
N ALA A 33 18.71 8.57 24.44
CA ALA A 33 19.06 9.96 24.21
C ALA A 33 19.68 10.47 25.52
N ASP A 34 20.99 10.68 25.52
CA ASP A 34 21.64 11.45 26.57
C ASP A 34 21.02 12.84 26.58
N ALA A 35 20.40 13.17 27.71
CA ALA A 35 19.78 14.45 27.97
C ALA A 35 20.87 15.53 28.07
N GLY A 36 21.27 16.06 26.90
CA GLY A 36 21.94 17.33 26.79
C GLY A 36 21.00 18.44 27.27
N THR A 37 21.35 19.04 28.39
CA THR A 37 20.64 20.12 29.07
C THR A 37 20.42 21.32 28.15
N GLN A 38 19.19 21.55 27.68
CA GLN A 38 18.80 22.86 27.17
C GLN A 38 18.40 23.75 28.36
N LYS A 39 19.33 24.65 28.71
CA LYS A 39 19.08 25.79 29.59
C LYS A 39 18.13 26.76 28.89
N GLU A 40 17.09 27.14 29.62
CA GLU A 40 16.21 28.26 29.33
C GLU A 40 17.03 29.54 29.13
N ALA A 41 16.77 30.26 28.04
CA ALA A 41 17.25 31.62 27.86
C ALA A 41 16.42 32.54 28.76
N SER A 42 16.98 32.85 29.93
CA SER A 42 16.58 33.94 30.80
C SER A 42 17.03 35.28 30.21
N VAL A 43 16.15 36.26 30.39
CA VAL A 43 16.28 37.71 30.24
C VAL A 43 17.72 38.24 30.45
N ASP A 44 18.14 39.02 29.46
CA ASP A 44 19.36 39.84 29.44
C ASP A 44 19.23 41.03 30.40
N THR A 45 20.04 41.03 31.46
CA THR A 45 20.45 42.23 32.20
C THR A 45 21.96 42.21 32.28
N GLY A 46 22.59 43.15 31.57
CA GLY A 46 24.02 43.19 31.36
C GLY A 46 24.87 43.22 32.63
N LEU A 47 26.04 42.57 32.54
CA LEU A 47 27.20 42.86 33.36
C LEU A 47 28.46 42.33 32.65
N ASP A 48 29.43 43.21 32.46
CA ASP A 48 30.74 42.92 31.87
C ASP A 48 31.47 41.80 32.61
N VAL A 49 31.84 40.72 31.90
CA VAL A 49 32.79 39.71 32.38
C VAL A 49 33.82 39.43 31.30
N VAL A 50 35.07 39.63 31.69
CA VAL A 50 36.31 39.50 30.91
C VAL A 50 36.41 38.14 30.21
N GLU A 51 36.57 38.20 28.89
CA GLU A 51 36.75 37.09 27.97
C GLU A 51 38.12 36.43 28.18
N ALA A 52 38.12 35.22 28.74
CA ALA A 52 39.28 34.34 28.74
C ALA A 52 39.21 33.46 27.49
N GLN A 53 40.09 33.75 26.51
CA GLN A 53 40.27 32.93 25.32
C GLN A 53 40.66 31.50 25.71
N ALA A 54 39.78 30.53 25.42
CA ALA A 54 40.14 29.12 25.39
C ALA A 54 40.96 28.83 24.12
N PRO A 55 41.93 27.90 24.18
CA PRO A 55 42.74 27.55 23.02
C PRO A 55 41.88 26.89 21.94
N ASP A 56 42.05 27.36 20.69
CA ASP A 56 41.50 26.75 19.48
C ASP A 56 41.93 25.29 19.39
N VAL A 57 40.99 24.38 19.62
CA VAL A 57 41.15 22.96 19.29
C VAL A 57 40.77 22.83 17.82
N GLU A 58 41.76 22.78 16.94
CA GLU A 58 41.59 22.31 15.57
C GLU A 58 41.03 20.88 15.61
N GLN A 59 39.71 20.75 15.45
CA GLN A 59 39.08 19.48 15.16
C GLN A 59 39.38 19.16 13.71
N ASP A 60 40.39 18.30 13.49
CA ASP A 60 40.56 17.57 12.25
C ASP A 60 39.24 16.84 11.95
N VAL A 61 38.50 17.34 10.97
CA VAL A 61 37.35 16.65 10.39
C VAL A 61 37.91 15.43 9.68
N VAL A 62 37.90 14.29 10.37
CA VAL A 62 38.21 13.00 9.77
C VAL A 62 37.12 12.71 8.75
N ASP A 63 37.45 12.91 7.47
CA ASP A 63 36.62 12.54 6.33
C ASP A 63 36.65 11.01 6.17
N ASP A 64 35.94 10.32 7.08
CA ASP A 64 35.70 8.87 7.07
C ASP A 64 34.66 8.47 6.02
N GLY A 65 34.30 9.39 5.12
CA GLY A 65 33.39 9.17 4.01
C GLY A 65 34.03 8.30 2.94
N GLY A 66 34.09 6.99 3.17
CA GLY A 66 34.32 6.00 2.12
C GLY A 66 33.45 6.28 0.88
N PRO A 67 33.81 5.74 -0.31
CA PRO A 67 33.16 6.09 -1.56
C PRO A 67 31.65 5.97 -1.44
N MET A 68 30.93 7.02 -1.85
CA MET A 68 29.47 7.12 -1.75
C MET A 68 28.81 5.88 -2.39
N ILE A 69 28.31 4.97 -1.55
CA ILE A 69 27.78 3.67 -2.01
C ILE A 69 26.37 3.83 -2.60
N ARG A 70 25.57 4.76 -2.07
CA ARG A 70 24.22 5.08 -2.56
C ARG A 70 23.69 6.37 -1.93
N GLN A 71 22.74 7.00 -2.61
CA GLN A 71 21.93 8.10 -2.09
C GLN A 71 20.67 7.51 -1.44
N VAL A 72 20.51 7.64 -0.13
CA VAL A 72 19.26 7.30 0.56
C VAL A 72 18.44 8.58 0.63
N TYR A 73 17.30 8.60 -0.05
CA TYR A 73 16.34 9.69 0.08
C TYR A 73 15.47 9.38 1.30
N GLN A 74 15.77 10.00 2.43
CA GLN A 74 14.84 9.99 3.56
C GLN A 74 13.59 10.76 3.13
N ARG A 75 12.56 10.03 2.72
CA ARG A 75 11.25 10.61 2.48
C ARG A 75 10.61 10.89 3.83
N ASP A 76 9.79 11.94 3.86
CA ASP A 76 8.91 12.20 4.98
C ASP A 76 8.15 10.89 5.26
N PRO A 77 8.12 10.37 6.50
CA PRO A 77 7.36 9.16 6.83
C PRO A 77 5.88 9.29 6.50
N PHE A 78 5.38 10.49 6.23
CA PHE A 78 4.03 10.72 5.68
C PHE A 78 3.97 10.67 4.14
N GLY A 79 5.02 10.17 3.49
CA GLY A 79 5.16 10.09 2.06
C GLY A 79 5.54 11.42 1.40
N ARG A 80 5.48 11.49 0.08
CA ARG A 80 5.43 12.81 -0.60
C ARG A 80 4.06 13.41 -0.31
N LEU A 81 3.94 14.11 0.83
CA LEU A 81 2.85 15.05 1.07
C LEU A 81 2.95 16.19 0.06
N ASP A 82 2.65 15.94 -1.21
CA ASP A 82 2.10 17.00 -2.03
C ASP A 82 0.69 17.23 -1.48
N PRO A 83 0.46 18.33 -0.73
CA PRO A 83 -0.81 18.56 -0.06
C PRO A 83 -1.95 18.77 -1.06
N THR A 84 -1.66 18.83 -2.36
CA THR A 84 -2.65 19.23 -3.35
C THR A 84 -3.36 18.07 -4.04
N ASN A 85 -2.83 16.82 -4.06
CA ASN A 85 -3.50 15.77 -4.86
C ASN A 85 -3.05 14.30 -4.72
N LEU A 86 -2.44 13.88 -3.61
CA LEU A 86 -2.11 12.46 -3.43
C LEU A 86 -3.37 11.64 -3.10
N LEU A 87 -3.77 10.76 -4.02
CA LEU A 87 -4.92 9.87 -3.86
C LEU A 87 -4.55 8.56 -3.19
N HIS A 88 -3.30 8.12 -3.38
CA HIS A 88 -2.79 6.87 -2.82
C HIS A 88 -1.28 6.96 -2.64
N ASP A 89 -0.80 6.62 -1.44
CA ASP A 89 0.60 6.36 -1.16
C ASP A 89 0.80 4.88 -0.83
N GLY A 90 1.87 4.29 -1.36
CA GLY A 90 2.33 2.96 -1.04
C GLY A 90 3.84 2.90 -1.07
N ASP A 91 4.47 3.78 -0.31
CA ASP A 91 5.82 3.58 0.23
C ASP A 91 5.85 2.50 1.33
N PHE A 92 4.69 2.05 1.82
CA PHE A 92 4.52 1.00 2.83
C PHE A 92 5.10 1.34 4.22
N GLU A 93 5.54 2.57 4.46
CA GLU A 93 6.27 2.95 5.67
C GLU A 93 5.37 3.12 6.89
N LEU A 94 4.19 3.71 6.72
CA LEU A 94 3.22 3.96 7.80
C LEU A 94 2.36 2.77 8.19
N SER A 95 2.76 1.58 7.75
CA SER A 95 2.03 0.39 8.08
C SER A 95 2.22 0.01 9.55
N ALA A 96 1.23 0.39 10.36
CA ALA A 96 1.17 0.12 11.77
C ALA A 96 1.39 -1.38 12.06
N ALA A 97 1.94 -1.65 13.25
CA ALA A 97 2.24 -2.99 13.75
C ALA A 97 1.01 -3.91 13.81
N ASP A 98 -0.20 -3.37 13.62
CA ASP A 98 -1.50 -4.04 13.71
C ASP A 98 -2.04 -4.56 12.36
N SER A 99 -1.17 -4.72 11.35
CA SER A 99 -1.48 -5.33 10.04
C SER A 99 -2.43 -4.55 9.13
N MET A 100 -2.91 -3.37 9.53
CA MET A 100 -3.72 -2.52 8.68
C MET A 100 -2.87 -1.45 8.00
N GLN A 101 -2.60 -1.67 6.71
CA GLN A 101 -2.08 -0.64 5.84
C GLN A 101 -3.26 0.13 5.28
N TYR A 102 -3.54 1.35 5.74
CA TYR A 102 -4.48 2.20 5.03
C TYR A 102 -3.78 2.81 3.81
N PRO A 103 -4.35 2.73 2.59
CA PRO A 103 -5.66 2.16 2.20
C PRO A 103 -5.58 0.77 1.53
N TRP A 104 -4.56 -0.03 1.81
CA TRP A 104 -4.33 -1.37 1.27
C TRP A 104 -5.22 -2.45 1.94
N LEU A 105 -6.29 -2.84 1.23
CA LEU A 105 -7.19 -3.92 1.59
C LEU A 105 -6.66 -5.25 1.05
N GLY A 106 -5.81 -5.91 1.82
CA GLY A 106 -5.61 -7.35 1.64
C GLY A 106 -4.30 -7.75 1.00
N LEU A 107 -3.72 -8.76 1.65
CA LEU A 107 -2.44 -9.37 1.35
C LEU A 107 -2.77 -10.86 1.26
N THR A 108 -2.61 -11.51 0.10
CA THR A 108 -2.83 -12.96 -0.01
C THR A 108 -1.82 -13.73 0.85
N ALA A 109 -0.58 -13.25 0.88
CA ALA A 109 0.41 -13.39 1.94
C ALA A 109 1.51 -12.39 1.57
N SER A 110 1.69 -11.33 2.35
CA SER A 110 2.73 -10.34 2.05
C SER A 110 3.90 -10.56 3.00
N ASN A 111 5.06 -10.78 2.42
CA ASN A 111 6.29 -10.63 3.18
C ASN A 111 6.68 -9.16 3.12
N TYR A 112 6.63 -8.49 4.26
CA TYR A 112 7.24 -7.18 4.35
C TYR A 112 8.75 -7.37 4.36
N VAL A 113 9.41 -6.67 3.45
CA VAL A 113 10.86 -6.58 3.42
C VAL A 113 11.24 -5.20 3.94
N THR A 114 12.39 -5.11 4.60
CA THR A 114 12.89 -3.84 5.15
C THR A 114 14.33 -3.58 4.75
N GLY A 115 14.73 -2.32 4.88
CA GLY A 115 16.12 -1.89 4.70
C GLY A 115 16.57 -1.86 3.25
N VAL A 116 17.76 -2.41 2.98
CA VAL A 116 18.49 -2.20 1.72
C VAL A 116 17.84 -2.81 0.48
N ASP A 117 16.89 -3.72 0.69
CA ASP A 117 16.16 -4.35 -0.40
C ASP A 117 15.05 -3.47 -0.97
N CYS A 118 14.58 -2.51 -0.18
CA CYS A 118 13.57 -1.53 -0.57
C CYS A 118 14.21 -0.33 -1.26
N ARG A 119 13.50 0.26 -2.23
CA ARG A 119 13.90 1.47 -2.95
C ARG A 119 13.88 2.68 -2.03
N SER A 120 12.87 2.77 -1.16
CA SER A 120 12.76 3.76 -0.09
C SER A 120 13.89 3.63 0.95
N GLY A 121 14.45 2.42 1.07
CA GLY A 121 15.45 2.05 2.06
C GLY A 121 14.88 1.70 3.44
N LEU A 122 13.55 1.65 3.59
CA LEU A 122 12.90 1.44 4.89
C LEU A 122 11.98 0.20 4.87
N ARG A 123 10.86 0.20 4.13
CA ARG A 123 9.92 -0.92 4.02
C ARG A 123 9.31 -1.02 2.63
N CYS A 124 9.01 -2.25 2.22
CA CYS A 124 8.42 -2.56 0.93
C CYS A 124 7.66 -3.90 1.02
N ILE A 125 6.91 -4.24 -0.02
CA ILE A 125 6.14 -5.48 -0.06
C ILE A 125 6.73 -6.47 -1.06
N GLU A 126 6.98 -7.69 -0.63
CA GLU A 126 7.37 -8.79 -1.51
C GLU A 126 6.17 -9.71 -1.74
N LEU A 127 5.90 -9.98 -3.02
CA LEU A 127 4.82 -10.83 -3.50
C LEU A 127 5.40 -11.99 -4.30
N SER A 128 5.02 -13.21 -3.95
CA SER A 128 5.32 -14.42 -4.71
C SER A 128 4.47 -14.49 -5.98
N PRO A 129 4.83 -15.31 -6.98
CA PRO A 129 4.01 -15.47 -8.19
C PRO A 129 2.54 -15.78 -7.87
N SER A 130 1.62 -15.07 -8.52
CA SER A 130 0.15 -15.11 -8.30
C SER A 130 -0.36 -14.41 -7.04
N GLU A 131 0.52 -13.81 -6.23
CA GLU A 131 0.12 -12.97 -5.11
C GLU A 131 -0.12 -11.52 -5.55
N TYR A 132 -1.00 -10.85 -4.82
CA TYR A 132 -1.35 -9.46 -5.07
C TYR A 132 -1.64 -8.71 -3.78
N VAL A 133 -1.50 -7.39 -3.86
CA VAL A 133 -1.99 -6.43 -2.89
C VAL A 133 -2.95 -5.48 -3.57
N ALA A 134 -4.00 -5.06 -2.85
CA ALA A 134 -5.05 -4.20 -3.38
C ALA A 134 -5.20 -2.95 -2.52
N GLY A 135 -5.19 -1.78 -3.15
CA GLY A 135 -5.36 -0.49 -2.52
C GLY A 135 -6.65 0.16 -2.98
N VAL A 136 -7.48 0.64 -2.06
CA VAL A 136 -8.81 1.18 -2.39
C VAL A 136 -8.83 2.69 -2.34
N PHE A 137 -9.49 3.30 -3.33
CA PHE A 137 -9.57 4.75 -3.45
C PHE A 137 -10.85 5.20 -4.17
N VAL A 138 -11.09 6.51 -4.17
CA VAL A 138 -12.18 7.15 -4.92
C VAL A 138 -11.56 7.99 -6.02
N TRP A 139 -12.13 7.91 -7.22
CA TRP A 139 -11.60 8.64 -8.37
C TRP A 139 -11.96 10.13 -8.32
N PRO A 140 -11.03 11.05 -8.64
CA PRO A 140 -11.32 12.47 -8.72
C PRO A 140 -12.21 12.81 -9.93
N GLU A 141 -13.35 13.45 -9.71
CA GLU A 141 -14.39 13.67 -10.72
C GLU A 141 -13.91 14.30 -12.05
N THR A 142 -12.92 15.19 -11.99
CA THR A 142 -12.49 16.00 -13.16
C THR A 142 -11.03 15.83 -13.54
N ALA A 143 -10.28 14.97 -12.86
CA ALA A 143 -8.84 14.81 -13.06
C ALA A 143 -8.50 13.49 -13.77
N ALA A 144 -7.44 13.55 -14.57
CA ALA A 144 -6.69 12.35 -14.88
C ALA A 144 -5.91 11.94 -13.63
N VAL A 145 -5.40 10.72 -13.63
CA VAL A 145 -4.60 10.20 -12.54
C VAL A 145 -3.32 9.64 -13.11
N GLU A 146 -2.19 10.14 -12.63
CA GLU A 146 -0.90 9.52 -12.87
C GLU A 146 -0.67 8.45 -11.80
N VAL A 147 -0.48 7.21 -12.25
CA VAL A 147 -0.09 6.11 -11.37
C VAL A 147 1.35 5.74 -11.69
N SER A 148 2.18 5.57 -10.67
CA SER A 148 3.50 4.99 -10.83
C SER A 148 3.87 4.09 -9.65
N PHE A 149 4.70 3.07 -9.92
CA PHE A 149 5.30 2.24 -8.89
C PHE A 149 6.57 1.59 -9.42
N HIS A 150 7.37 1.03 -8.52
CA HIS A 150 8.57 0.27 -8.85
C HIS A 150 8.45 -1.19 -8.42
N GLY A 151 8.99 -2.08 -9.24
CA GLY A 151 9.08 -3.52 -8.95
C GLY A 151 10.53 -4.01 -9.09
N LYS A 152 11.13 -4.55 -8.04
CA LYS A 152 12.43 -5.22 -8.08
C LYS A 152 12.23 -6.71 -8.33
N LEU A 153 12.83 -7.21 -9.39
CA LEU A 153 12.68 -8.61 -9.82
C LEU A 153 13.76 -9.47 -9.13
N ARG A 154 13.38 -10.57 -8.47
CA ARG A 154 14.35 -11.45 -7.79
C ARG A 154 15.08 -12.41 -8.71
N SER A 155 14.52 -12.76 -9.87
CA SER A 155 15.04 -13.87 -10.70
C SER A 155 15.12 -13.59 -12.20
N SER A 156 14.36 -12.61 -12.71
CA SER A 156 14.26 -12.30 -14.14
C SER A 156 14.66 -10.85 -14.43
N GLN A 157 14.83 -10.54 -15.71
CA GLN A 157 15.10 -9.20 -16.23
C GLN A 157 13.95 -8.69 -17.11
N ASP A 158 12.82 -9.38 -17.17
CA ASP A 158 11.68 -9.01 -18.01
C ASP A 158 10.58 -8.33 -17.17
N CYS A 159 10.54 -7.00 -17.21
CA CYS A 159 9.61 -6.20 -16.43
C CYS A 159 8.13 -6.50 -16.74
N GLU A 160 7.80 -6.84 -17.99
CA GLU A 160 6.42 -7.05 -18.41
C GLU A 160 5.87 -8.42 -17.98
N LYS A 161 6.75 -9.43 -17.90
CA LYS A 161 6.37 -10.80 -17.54
C LYS A 161 6.29 -11.06 -16.05
N GLU A 162 6.98 -10.29 -15.22
CA GLU A 162 7.08 -10.57 -13.79
C GLU A 162 6.01 -9.84 -12.96
N ALA A 163 5.65 -8.60 -13.31
CA ALA A 163 4.74 -7.80 -12.52
C ALA A 163 3.73 -7.02 -13.35
N VAL A 164 2.66 -6.59 -12.68
CA VAL A 164 1.58 -5.83 -13.29
C VAL A 164 0.85 -4.96 -12.26
N GLY A 165 0.48 -3.76 -12.69
CA GLY A 165 -0.46 -2.90 -11.99
C GLY A 165 -1.79 -2.87 -12.72
N VAL A 166 -2.91 -2.93 -12.00
CA VAL A 166 -4.25 -2.88 -12.57
C VAL A 166 -5.10 -1.90 -11.78
N VAL A 167 -5.75 -0.98 -12.48
CA VAL A 167 -6.80 -0.13 -11.90
C VAL A 167 -8.15 -0.58 -12.41
N MET A 168 -9.07 -0.85 -11.48
CA MET A 168 -10.41 -1.36 -11.77
C MET A 168 -11.46 -0.87 -10.78
N MET A 169 -12.73 -0.90 -11.19
CA MET A 169 -13.85 -0.65 -10.27
C MET A 169 -14.07 -1.87 -9.36
N ALA A 170 -14.21 -1.61 -8.07
CA ALA A 170 -14.41 -2.63 -7.04
C ALA A 170 -15.88 -3.10 -6.98
N ASP A 171 -16.80 -2.16 -7.13
CA ASP A 171 -18.25 -2.28 -6.89
C ASP A 171 -19.07 -2.48 -8.19
N ALA A 172 -18.44 -2.36 -9.35
CA ALA A 172 -19.07 -2.50 -10.65
C ALA A 172 -18.29 -3.47 -11.56
N TYR A 173 -19.01 -4.19 -12.41
CA TYR A 173 -18.38 -4.89 -13.53
C TYR A 173 -18.06 -3.86 -14.61
N GLY A 174 -16.77 -3.62 -14.85
CA GLY A 174 -16.35 -2.67 -15.87
C GLY A 174 -14.95 -2.97 -16.40
N GLY A 175 -14.49 -2.08 -17.28
CA GLY A 175 -13.17 -2.17 -17.88
C GLY A 175 -12.04 -2.01 -16.88
N GLU A 176 -10.85 -2.38 -17.32
CA GLU A 176 -9.63 -2.33 -16.52
C GLU A 176 -8.58 -1.47 -17.22
N LEU A 177 -7.71 -0.88 -16.41
CA LEU A 177 -6.59 -0.07 -16.85
C LEU A 177 -5.32 -0.76 -16.39
N MET A 178 -4.60 -1.34 -17.35
CA MET A 178 -3.33 -1.99 -17.10
C MET A 178 -2.23 -0.93 -17.07
N ILE A 179 -1.40 -0.95 -16.02
CA ILE A 179 -0.26 -0.05 -15.89
C ILE A 179 0.96 -0.76 -16.50
N PRO A 180 1.45 -0.30 -17.67
CA PRO A 180 2.56 -0.97 -18.36
C PRO A 180 3.89 -0.63 -17.68
N ALA A 181 4.88 -1.48 -17.93
CA ALA A 181 6.27 -1.16 -17.63
C ALA A 181 6.73 -0.01 -18.57
N LYS A 182 7.53 0.92 -18.04
CA LYS A 182 8.16 1.99 -18.83
C LYS A 182 9.37 1.50 -19.61
N THR A 183 10.00 0.43 -19.12
CA THR A 183 11.15 -0.24 -19.75
C THR A 183 10.90 -1.75 -19.77
N SER A 184 11.46 -2.44 -20.76
CA SER A 184 11.39 -3.92 -20.83
C SER A 184 12.33 -4.59 -19.83
N GLU A 185 13.45 -3.92 -19.49
CA GLU A 185 14.49 -4.41 -18.60
C GLU A 185 14.65 -3.48 -17.37
N PRO A 186 15.05 -4.03 -16.20
CA PRO A 186 15.23 -3.26 -14.99
C PRO A 186 16.47 -2.36 -15.05
N VAL A 187 16.36 -1.17 -14.44
CA VAL A 187 17.48 -0.26 -14.20
C VAL A 187 17.83 -0.35 -12.72
N ASP A 188 19.09 -0.67 -12.42
CA ASP A 188 19.56 -0.94 -11.05
C ASP A 188 18.72 -2.01 -10.31
N GLY A 189 18.24 -3.00 -11.06
CA GLY A 189 17.38 -4.08 -10.56
C GLY A 189 15.90 -3.71 -10.40
N TRP A 190 15.50 -2.47 -10.72
CA TRP A 190 14.13 -1.98 -10.60
C TRP A 190 13.48 -1.73 -11.96
N CYS A 191 12.27 -2.24 -12.12
CA CYS A 191 11.36 -1.90 -13.19
C CYS A 191 10.46 -0.74 -12.74
N GLN A 192 10.33 0.31 -13.56
CA GLN A 192 9.34 1.35 -13.34
C GLN A 192 8.07 1.04 -14.13
N TYR A 193 6.92 1.16 -13.49
CA TYR A 193 5.60 1.03 -14.11
C TYR A 193 4.88 2.35 -13.95
N ALA A 194 4.30 2.88 -15.02
CA ALA A 194 3.55 4.11 -14.92
C ALA A 194 2.58 4.34 -16.07
N ALA A 195 1.43 4.94 -15.76
CA ALA A 195 0.38 5.28 -16.70
C ALA A 195 -0.30 6.60 -16.33
N GLU A 196 -0.75 7.33 -17.35
CA GLU A 196 -1.72 8.42 -17.19
C GLU A 196 -3.11 7.86 -17.53
N LEU A 197 -3.98 7.85 -16.54
CA LEU A 197 -5.26 7.19 -16.57
C LEU A 197 -6.38 8.22 -16.53
N SER A 198 -7.45 7.98 -17.29
CA SER A 198 -8.65 8.81 -17.23
C SER A 198 -9.88 7.94 -17.36
N VAL A 199 -10.88 8.19 -16.52
CA VAL A 199 -12.16 7.49 -16.57
C VAL A 199 -13.26 8.45 -17.02
N PRO A 200 -14.32 7.97 -17.67
CA PRO A 200 -15.50 8.79 -17.94
C PRO A 200 -16.07 9.40 -16.65
N SER A 201 -16.53 10.64 -16.69
CA SER A 201 -17.04 11.34 -15.49
C SER A 201 -18.23 10.63 -14.82
N ASN A 202 -19.03 9.88 -15.59
CA ASN A 202 -20.16 9.12 -15.08
C ASN A 202 -19.78 7.88 -14.27
N VAL A 203 -18.50 7.49 -14.24
CA VAL A 203 -17.98 6.35 -13.45
C VAL A 203 -17.00 6.77 -12.35
N GLY A 204 -16.73 8.07 -12.17
CA GLY A 204 -15.80 8.57 -11.15
C GLY A 204 -16.26 8.29 -9.71
N TYR A 205 -17.58 8.24 -9.48
CA TYR A 205 -18.15 8.03 -8.13
C TYR A 205 -18.11 6.58 -7.64
N HIS A 206 -17.55 5.66 -8.44
CA HIS A 206 -17.34 4.28 -8.02
C HIS A 206 -16.20 4.15 -7.02
N LEU A 207 -16.19 3.02 -6.31
CA LEU A 207 -15.05 2.62 -5.52
C LEU A 207 -14.03 1.97 -6.45
N TRP A 208 -12.80 2.50 -6.47
CA TRP A 208 -11.73 2.00 -7.33
C TRP A 208 -10.69 1.23 -6.52
N VAL A 209 -10.02 0.31 -7.19
CA VAL A 209 -8.92 -0.48 -6.64
C VAL A 209 -7.70 -0.35 -7.54
N LEU A 210 -6.54 -0.11 -6.92
CA LEU A 210 -5.22 -0.33 -7.49
C LEU A 210 -4.72 -1.69 -7.02
N LEU A 211 -4.58 -2.63 -7.94
CA LEU A 211 -3.99 -3.94 -7.72
C LEU A 211 -2.53 -3.91 -8.17
N LEU A 212 -1.63 -4.36 -7.32
CA LEU A 212 -0.27 -4.71 -7.69
C LEU A 212 -0.12 -6.22 -7.55
N ALA A 213 0.41 -6.88 -8.58
CA ALA A 213 0.52 -8.33 -8.58
C ALA A 213 1.84 -8.79 -9.20
N ALA A 214 2.42 -9.81 -8.58
CA ALA A 214 3.40 -10.65 -9.25
C ALA A 214 2.63 -11.62 -10.16
N ARG A 215 2.95 -11.62 -11.45
CA ARG A 215 2.22 -12.41 -12.44
C ARG A 215 2.37 -13.92 -12.16
N GLN A 216 1.42 -14.72 -12.64
CA GLN A 216 1.48 -16.17 -12.43
C GLN A 216 2.71 -16.81 -13.11
N GLN A 217 3.14 -16.26 -14.24
CA GLN A 217 4.34 -16.68 -14.95
C GLN A 217 5.64 -16.04 -14.45
N ALA A 218 5.58 -15.24 -13.38
CA ALA A 218 6.77 -14.70 -12.75
C ALA A 218 7.69 -15.85 -12.32
N THR A 219 8.98 -15.72 -12.61
CA THR A 219 10.00 -16.72 -12.30
C THR A 219 10.44 -16.65 -10.83
N GLY A 220 10.12 -15.56 -10.14
CA GLY A 220 10.43 -15.36 -8.73
C GLY A 220 9.49 -14.35 -8.07
N ALA A 221 9.77 -14.03 -6.81
CA ALA A 221 9.06 -12.97 -6.10
C ALA A 221 9.40 -11.59 -6.69
N VAL A 222 8.48 -10.65 -6.53
CA VAL A 222 8.65 -9.25 -6.90
C VAL A 222 8.48 -8.38 -5.67
N VAL A 223 9.43 -7.47 -5.45
CA VAL A 223 9.35 -6.46 -4.40
C VAL A 223 8.77 -5.18 -4.98
N PHE A 224 7.64 -4.72 -4.48
CA PHE A 224 7.00 -3.47 -4.88
C PHE A 224 7.30 -2.36 -3.88
N ASP A 225 7.55 -1.17 -4.40
CA ASP A 225 7.86 0.02 -3.63
C ASP A 225 7.51 1.30 -4.41
N ASP A 226 7.51 2.45 -3.74
CA ASP A 226 7.33 3.78 -4.32
C ASP A 226 6.00 3.91 -5.10
N VAL A 227 4.92 3.31 -4.60
CA VAL A 227 3.62 3.37 -5.25
C VAL A 227 3.02 4.75 -5.03
N THR A 228 2.70 5.44 -6.11
CA THR A 228 2.10 6.77 -6.08
C THR A 228 0.92 6.82 -7.02
N MET A 229 -0.12 7.52 -6.57
CA MET A 229 -1.25 7.86 -7.40
C MET A 229 -1.62 9.31 -7.16
N VAL A 230 -1.39 10.15 -8.17
CA VAL A 230 -1.54 11.59 -8.07
C VAL A 230 -2.55 12.05 -9.10
N ALA A 231 -3.51 12.88 -8.68
CA ALA A 231 -4.41 13.50 -9.63
C ALA A 231 -3.68 14.56 -10.47
N SER A 232 -3.77 14.40 -11.79
CA SER A 232 -3.11 15.23 -12.79
C SER A 232 -4.11 16.13 -13.49
N SER A 233 -3.72 17.38 -13.68
CA SER A 233 -4.44 18.36 -14.50
C SER A 233 -4.17 18.18 -16.01
N PHE A 234 -3.13 17.43 -16.36
CA PHE A 234 -2.79 17.12 -17.75
C PHE A 234 -3.71 16.04 -18.31
N ARG A 235 -3.95 16.11 -19.62
CA ARG A 235 -4.91 15.25 -20.35
C ARG A 235 -4.25 14.52 -21.53
N THR A 236 -2.93 14.53 -21.60
CA THR A 236 -2.17 14.16 -22.80
C THR A 236 -1.63 12.74 -22.68
N GLY A 237 -2.30 11.80 -23.37
CA GLY A 237 -1.91 10.39 -23.36
C GLY A 237 -2.87 9.57 -22.50
N ARG A 238 -4.13 9.49 -22.93
CA ARG A 238 -5.17 8.82 -22.15
C ARG A 238 -5.21 7.34 -22.48
N GLN A 239 -4.98 6.51 -21.46
CA GLN A 239 -5.42 5.13 -21.52
C GLN A 239 -6.93 5.09 -21.23
N ALA A 240 -7.71 4.64 -22.20
CA ALA A 240 -9.14 4.40 -22.03
C ALA A 240 -9.35 3.06 -21.32
N LEU A 241 -10.46 2.95 -20.58
CA LEU A 241 -10.91 1.69 -19.99
C LEU A 241 -10.94 0.61 -21.08
N SER A 242 -10.10 -0.41 -20.92
CA SER A 242 -10.06 -1.54 -21.85
C SER A 242 -11.13 -2.55 -21.45
N VAL A 243 -11.66 -3.31 -22.41
CA VAL A 243 -12.50 -4.47 -22.11
C VAL A 243 -11.66 -5.43 -21.27
N PRO A 244 -12.17 -5.97 -20.14
CA PRO A 244 -11.38 -6.83 -19.27
C PRO A 244 -10.72 -7.94 -20.07
N SER A 245 -9.41 -8.10 -19.90
CA SER A 245 -8.71 -9.29 -20.39
C SER A 245 -9.43 -10.51 -19.82
N GLN A 246 -10.07 -11.30 -20.69
CA GLN A 246 -10.76 -12.51 -20.24
C GLN A 246 -9.77 -13.60 -19.83
N ASP A 247 -8.48 -13.41 -20.08
CA ASP A 247 -7.48 -14.47 -20.07
C ASP A 247 -6.65 -14.52 -18.78
N ASP A 248 -6.73 -13.50 -17.92
CA ASP A 248 -6.03 -13.49 -16.63
C ASP A 248 -6.86 -14.15 -15.52
N ALA A 249 -6.73 -15.47 -15.37
CA ALA A 249 -7.42 -16.25 -14.34
C ALA A 249 -7.17 -15.72 -12.91
N TRP A 250 -5.95 -15.26 -12.63
CA TRP A 250 -5.57 -14.65 -11.35
C TRP A 250 -6.38 -13.37 -11.08
N LEU A 251 -6.63 -12.56 -12.10
CA LEU A 251 -7.36 -11.31 -11.96
C LEU A 251 -8.82 -11.59 -11.63
N LYS A 252 -9.45 -12.58 -12.29
CA LYS A 252 -10.82 -13.05 -11.92
C LYS A 252 -10.91 -13.47 -10.46
N GLN A 253 -9.90 -14.18 -9.95
CA GLN A 253 -9.82 -14.57 -8.54
C GLN A 253 -9.66 -13.36 -7.62
N ALA A 254 -8.80 -12.40 -7.99
CA ALA A 254 -8.61 -11.15 -7.26
C ALA A 254 -9.94 -10.36 -7.17
N ARG A 255 -10.65 -10.19 -8.29
CA ARG A 255 -11.96 -9.51 -8.30
C ARG A 255 -12.96 -10.17 -7.35
N LYS A 256 -13.06 -11.50 -7.41
CA LYS A 256 -13.97 -12.26 -6.55
C LYS A 256 -13.65 -12.06 -5.06
N LYS A 257 -12.36 -12.02 -4.71
CA LYS A 257 -11.92 -11.79 -3.32
C LYS A 257 -12.22 -10.35 -2.87
N ILE A 258 -11.87 -9.37 -3.70
CA ILE A 258 -12.15 -7.94 -3.44
C ILE A 258 -13.64 -7.70 -3.25
N GLN A 259 -14.49 -8.24 -4.12
CA GLN A 259 -15.95 -8.14 -3.99
C GLN A 259 -16.47 -8.75 -2.69
N GLY A 260 -15.80 -9.77 -2.15
CA GLY A 260 -16.11 -10.34 -0.84
C GLY A 260 -15.71 -9.47 0.34
N TRP A 261 -14.81 -8.50 0.16
CA TRP A 261 -14.41 -7.52 1.18
C TRP A 261 -15.31 -6.30 1.20
N LEU A 262 -15.94 -5.97 0.08
CA LEU A 262 -16.85 -4.84 0.02
C LEU A 262 -18.09 -5.11 0.85
N PRO A 263 -18.58 -4.11 1.63
CA PRO A 263 -19.85 -4.26 2.29
C PRO A 263 -20.93 -4.55 1.23
N PRO A 264 -21.93 -5.40 1.53
CA PRO A 264 -23.03 -5.63 0.61
C PRO A 264 -23.63 -4.28 0.23
N ASN A 265 -23.88 -4.08 -1.07
CA ASN A 265 -24.46 -2.84 -1.60
C ASN A 265 -25.58 -2.38 -0.66
N PRO A 266 -25.52 -1.14 -0.14
CA PRO A 266 -26.58 -0.66 0.73
C PRO A 266 -27.92 -0.82 0.00
N PRO A 267 -29.00 -1.18 0.71
CA PRO A 267 -30.29 -1.37 0.08
C PRO A 267 -30.62 -0.13 -0.77
N ARG A 268 -30.81 -0.34 -2.08
CA ARG A 268 -31.02 0.74 -3.07
C ARG A 268 -32.20 1.65 -2.76
N LYS A 269 -33.08 1.23 -1.86
CA LYS A 269 -34.10 2.08 -1.27
C LYS A 269 -33.62 2.42 0.15
N PRO A 270 -33.32 3.70 0.45
CA PRO A 270 -33.11 4.08 1.84
C PRO A 270 -34.32 3.58 2.62
N LEU A 271 -34.06 2.77 3.64
CA LEU A 271 -35.13 2.33 4.52
C LEU A 271 -35.81 3.60 5.04
N PRO A 272 -37.14 3.70 4.99
CA PRO A 272 -37.83 4.87 5.50
C PRO A 272 -37.40 5.04 6.96
N ILE A 273 -36.61 6.08 7.23
CA ILE A 273 -36.22 6.43 8.59
C ILE A 273 -37.52 6.84 9.28
N ARG A 274 -38.09 5.92 10.06
CA ARG A 274 -39.21 6.28 10.93
C ARG A 274 -38.67 7.32 11.89
N ASN A 275 -39.17 8.54 11.78
CA ASN A 275 -38.84 9.62 12.70
C ASN A 275 -39.40 9.24 14.08
N ILE A 276 -38.59 8.60 14.92
CA ILE A 276 -38.97 8.15 16.27
C ILE A 276 -39.26 9.36 17.18
N THR A 277 -38.73 10.53 16.82
CA THR A 277 -38.97 11.81 17.49
C THR A 277 -40.21 12.56 16.99
N ALA A 278 -41.00 11.99 16.06
CA ALA A 278 -42.35 12.47 15.79
C ALA A 278 -43.21 12.25 17.05
N LYS A 279 -43.16 13.24 17.94
CA LYS A 279 -43.89 13.36 19.20
C LYS A 279 -45.26 12.73 19.06
N LYS A 280 -45.50 11.72 19.90
CA LYS A 280 -46.84 11.28 20.32
C LYS A 280 -47.65 12.57 20.56
N LYS A 281 -48.54 12.94 19.63
CA LYS A 281 -49.56 13.96 19.92
C LYS A 281 -50.30 13.38 21.11
N LEU A 282 -50.05 13.94 22.29
CA LEU A 282 -50.90 13.74 23.46
C LEU A 282 -52.30 14.07 22.98
N SER A 283 -53.15 13.05 22.88
CA SER A 283 -54.57 13.26 22.68
C SER A 283 -55.01 14.27 23.74
N PRO A 284 -55.61 15.41 23.38
CA PRO A 284 -56.16 16.31 24.36
C PRO A 284 -57.17 15.51 25.17
N ASN A 285 -56.97 15.47 26.48
CA ASN A 285 -57.91 14.93 27.44
C ASN A 285 -59.32 15.35 27.04
N ALA A 286 -60.16 14.38 26.71
CA ALA A 286 -61.60 14.55 26.74
C ALA A 286 -61.97 14.84 28.19
N GLY A 287 -62.15 16.12 28.49
CA GLY A 287 -62.68 16.56 29.76
C GLY A 287 -64.19 16.39 29.80
N ILE A 288 -64.63 15.91 30.97
CA ILE A 288 -65.99 15.95 31.56
C ILE A 288 -66.98 14.92 31.02
#